data_AF-A0AA97I131-F1
#
_entry.id   AF-A0AA97I131-F1
#
_cell.length_a   1.000
_cell.length_b   1.000
_cell.length_c   1.000
_cell.angle_alpha   90.00
_cell.angle_beta   90.00
_cell.angle_gamma   90.00
#
_symmetry.space_group_name_H-M   'P 1'
#
loop_
_entity.id
_entity.type
_entity.pdbx_description
1 polymer ?
#
loop_
_entity_poly.entity_id
_entity_poly.type
_entity_poly.pdbx_seq_one_letter_code
_entity_poly.pdbx_strand_id
1 'polypeptide(L)'
;MRFRPEQYDAVAKRIVTNNPNMLVPWFLMASYAYYEKDDPFLTDSFYDKMCLMLIKQWDQIEHRHKTFIDRDALGAGSAYHIDWSQLPTIIKDAADHLTAKYHSLATIGTPAPTTLDDLLGDVAEPETIDDLLGGSVKIDDLL
;
A
#
# COMPACT_ATOMS: atom_id res chain seq x y z
N MET A 1 5.37 11.09 -14.95
CA MET A 1 5.77 11.69 -13.66
C MET A 1 5.38 10.67 -12.60
N ARG A 2 6.34 10.22 -11.78
CA ARG A 2 6.07 9.30 -10.66
C ARG A 2 5.79 10.14 -9.42
N PHE A 3 4.86 9.71 -8.57
CA PHE A 3 4.70 10.36 -7.28
C PHE A 3 5.92 10.10 -6.38
N ARG A 4 6.10 10.94 -5.36
CA ARG A 4 7.09 10.63 -4.32
C ARG A 4 6.57 9.47 -3.46
N PRO A 5 7.46 8.63 -2.89
CA PRO A 5 7.03 7.50 -2.05
C PRO A 5 6.02 7.88 -0.96
N GLU A 6 6.18 9.03 -0.32
CA GLU A 6 5.27 9.50 0.75
C GLU A 6 3.84 9.75 0.25
N GLN A 7 3.67 10.06 -1.04
CA GLN A 7 2.35 10.23 -1.64
C GLN A 7 1.70 8.87 -1.91
N TYR A 8 2.46 7.86 -2.34
CA TYR A 8 1.94 6.49 -2.43
C TYR A 8 1.58 5.94 -1.06
N ASP A 9 2.39 6.21 -0.03
CA ASP A 9 2.09 5.83 1.35
C ASP A 9 0.75 6.43 1.81
N ALA A 10 0.51 7.71 1.56
CA ALA A 10 -0.74 8.38 1.93
C ALA A 10 -1.95 7.77 1.23
N VAL A 11 -1.85 7.51 -0.08
CA VAL A 11 -2.92 6.88 -0.88
C VAL A 11 -3.19 5.46 -0.39
N ALA A 12 -2.13 4.65 -0.24
CA ALA A 12 -2.22 3.28 0.24
C ALA A 12 -2.86 3.27 1.63
N LYS A 13 -2.37 4.08 2.58
CA LYS A 13 -2.90 4.21 3.94
C LYS A 13 -4.40 4.49 3.92
N ARG A 14 -4.86 5.44 3.11
CA ARG A 14 -6.28 5.77 3.03
C ARG A 14 -7.12 4.60 2.52
N ILE A 15 -6.67 3.97 1.43
CA ILE A 15 -7.40 2.86 0.80
C ILE A 15 -7.49 1.66 1.76
N VAL A 16 -6.37 1.26 2.37
CA VAL A 16 -6.33 0.09 3.26
C VAL A 16 -7.06 0.32 4.59
N THR A 17 -7.14 1.58 5.05
CA THR A 17 -7.92 1.94 6.24
C THR A 17 -9.42 1.79 5.97
N ASN A 18 -9.88 2.22 4.79
CA ASN A 18 -11.29 2.11 4.40
C ASN A 18 -11.69 0.69 3.99
N ASN A 19 -10.76 -0.10 3.43
CA ASN A 19 -10.99 -1.47 3.02
C ASN A 19 -9.75 -2.34 3.31
N PRO A 20 -9.73 -3.09 4.43
CA PRO A 20 -8.62 -3.96 4.79
C PRO A 20 -8.27 -5.01 3.73
N ASN A 21 -9.21 -5.42 2.87
CA ASN A 21 -8.94 -6.36 1.79
C ASN A 21 -7.93 -5.83 0.77
N MET A 22 -7.76 -4.51 0.71
CA MET A 22 -6.78 -3.86 -0.16
C MET A 22 -5.35 -3.99 0.37
N LEU A 23 -5.13 -4.42 1.61
CA LEU A 23 -3.77 -4.68 2.12
C LEU A 23 -3.03 -5.72 1.28
N VAL A 24 -3.73 -6.76 0.84
CA VAL A 24 -3.15 -7.86 0.07
C VAL A 24 -2.60 -7.39 -1.29
N PRO A 25 -3.39 -6.75 -2.18
CA PRO A 25 -2.84 -6.28 -3.44
C PRO A 25 -1.76 -5.20 -3.24
N TRP A 26 -1.90 -4.27 -2.30
CA TRP A 26 -0.88 -3.24 -2.05
C TRP A 26 0.45 -3.84 -1.59
N PHE A 27 0.40 -4.80 -0.66
CA PHE A 27 1.58 -5.51 -0.21
C PHE A 27 2.24 -6.26 -1.36
N LEU A 28 1.50 -7.08 -2.11
CA LEU A 28 2.05 -7.87 -3.21
C LEU A 28 2.65 -6.99 -4.32
N MET A 29 2.01 -5.87 -4.66
CA MET A 29 2.56 -4.90 -5.62
C MET A 29 3.86 -4.27 -5.11
N ALA A 30 3.89 -3.83 -3.85
CA ALA A 30 5.06 -3.18 -3.26
C ALA A 30 6.24 -4.17 -3.12
N SER A 31 5.98 -5.40 -2.68
CA SER A 31 6.99 -6.43 -2.59
C SER A 31 7.54 -6.80 -3.97
N TYR A 32 6.69 -6.99 -4.98
CA TYR A 32 7.13 -7.26 -6.34
C TYR A 32 8.02 -6.13 -6.90
N ALA A 33 7.60 -4.87 -6.70
CA ALA A 33 8.39 -3.71 -7.09
C ALA A 33 9.76 -3.66 -6.39
N TYR A 34 9.83 -4.03 -5.12
CA TYR A 34 11.08 -4.08 -4.36
C TYR A 34 12.00 -5.22 -4.83
N TYR A 35 11.51 -6.47 -4.83
CA TYR A 35 12.36 -7.66 -5.02
C TYR A 35 12.67 -7.97 -6.49
N GLU A 36 11.72 -7.73 -7.41
CA GLU A 36 11.88 -8.11 -8.83
C GLU A 36 12.25 -6.95 -9.74
N LYS A 37 11.91 -5.72 -9.34
CA LYS A 37 12.13 -4.53 -10.19
C LYS A 37 13.22 -3.60 -9.70
N ASP A 38 13.70 -3.76 -8.46
CA ASP A 38 14.59 -2.81 -7.80
C ASP A 38 14.05 -1.37 -7.87
N ASP A 39 12.72 -1.23 -7.80
CA ASP A 39 12.02 0.07 -7.94
C ASP A 39 10.89 0.24 -6.91
N PRO A 40 11.22 0.30 -5.60
CA PRO A 40 10.22 0.50 -4.56
C PRO A 40 9.46 1.82 -4.75
N PHE A 41 8.13 1.79 -4.58
CA PHE A 41 7.27 2.98 -4.65
C PHE A 41 6.70 3.39 -3.29
N LEU A 42 6.81 2.55 -2.26
CA LEU A 42 6.47 2.88 -0.88
C LEU A 42 7.74 3.19 -0.10
N THR A 43 7.62 3.97 0.98
CA THR A 43 8.74 4.08 1.92
C THR A 43 8.89 2.78 2.70
N ASP A 44 10.14 2.45 3.05
CA ASP A 44 10.48 1.30 3.91
C ASP A 44 9.67 1.32 5.21
N SER A 45 9.59 2.49 5.85
CA SER A 45 8.83 2.69 7.08
C SER A 45 7.33 2.39 6.95
N PHE A 46 6.74 2.62 5.77
CA PHE A 46 5.33 2.34 5.52
C PHE A 46 5.12 0.89 5.09
N TYR A 47 6.06 0.31 4.34
CA TYR A 47 6.07 -1.11 4.02
C TYR A 47 6.09 -1.98 5.29
N ASP A 48 6.94 -1.65 6.27
CA ASP A 48 6.98 -2.31 7.58
C ASP A 48 5.64 -2.21 8.31
N LYS A 49 5.03 -1.01 8.31
CA LYS A 49 3.70 -0.80 8.90
C LYS A 49 2.65 -1.65 8.20
N MET A 50 2.73 -1.79 6.87
CA MET A 50 1.81 -2.63 6.10
C MET A 50 1.91 -4.11 6.48
N CYS A 51 3.12 -4.62 6.74
CA CYS A 51 3.32 -5.96 7.28
C CYS A 51 2.59 -6.13 8.63
N LEU A 52 2.75 -5.16 9.53
CA LEU A 52 2.07 -5.18 10.83
C LEU A 52 0.54 -5.09 10.70
N MET A 53 0.03 -4.28 9.77
CA MET A 53 -1.41 -4.17 9.49
C MET A 53 -1.97 -5.50 8.97
N LEU A 54 -1.28 -6.15 8.03
CA LEU A 54 -1.63 -7.48 7.53
C LEU A 54 -1.68 -8.53 8.65
N ILE A 55 -0.70 -8.55 9.56
CA ILE A 55 -0.69 -9.48 10.70
C ILE A 55 -1.90 -9.25 11.59
N LYS A 56 -2.19 -7.98 11.92
CA LYS A 56 -3.29 -7.59 12.83
C LYS A 56 -4.66 -7.91 12.25
N GLN A 57 -4.83 -7.75 10.94
CA GLN A 57 -6.11 -7.92 10.25
C GLN A 57 -6.20 -9.25 9.48
N TRP A 58 -5.21 -10.14 9.63
CA TRP A 58 -5.05 -11.34 8.82
C TRP A 58 -6.33 -12.19 8.72
N ASP A 59 -6.97 -12.39 9.87
CA ASP A 59 -8.15 -13.25 10.01
C ASP A 59 -9.43 -12.56 9.50
N GLN A 60 -9.43 -11.23 9.37
CA GLN A 60 -10.54 -10.42 8.85
C GLN A 60 -10.48 -10.23 7.33
N ILE A 61 -9.27 -10.32 6.74
CA ILE A 61 -9.07 -10.08 5.32
C ILE A 61 -9.54 -11.28 4.49
N GLU A 62 -10.48 -11.04 3.59
CA GLU A 62 -10.95 -12.01 2.60
C GLU A 62 -10.54 -11.56 1.20
N HIS A 63 -9.38 -12.05 0.74
CA HIS A 63 -8.87 -11.75 -0.60
C HIS A 63 -8.28 -12.99 -1.27
N ARG A 64 -8.66 -13.23 -2.53
CA ARG A 64 -8.23 -14.41 -3.33
C ARG A 64 -6.72 -14.55 -3.46
N HIS A 65 -5.97 -13.45 -3.42
CA HIS A 65 -4.51 -13.45 -3.52
C HIS A 65 -3.79 -13.50 -2.17
N LYS A 66 -4.53 -13.56 -1.04
CA LYS A 66 -3.93 -13.72 0.29
C LYS A 66 -3.13 -15.02 0.40
N THR A 67 -3.46 -16.02 -0.43
CA THR A 67 -2.79 -17.31 -0.53
C THR A 67 -1.32 -17.25 -0.94
N PHE A 68 -0.87 -16.14 -1.54
CA PHE A 68 0.55 -15.94 -1.88
C PHE A 68 1.37 -15.40 -0.70
N ILE A 69 0.73 -15.02 0.40
CA ILE A 69 1.38 -14.41 1.55
C ILE A 69 1.44 -15.45 2.67
N ASP A 70 2.63 -15.66 3.22
CA ASP A 70 2.85 -16.40 4.45
C ASP A 70 2.76 -15.45 5.65
N ARG A 71 1.83 -15.72 6.57
CA ARG A 71 1.62 -14.91 7.78
C ARG A 71 2.88 -14.87 8.64
N ASP A 72 3.61 -15.97 8.74
CA ASP A 72 4.77 -16.08 9.62
C ASP A 72 5.94 -15.23 9.08
N ALA A 73 6.07 -15.15 7.76
CA ALA A 73 7.08 -14.33 7.11
C ALA A 73 6.84 -12.81 7.28
N LEU A 74 5.58 -12.39 7.47
CA LEU A 74 5.27 -10.97 7.75
C LEU A 74 5.91 -10.49 9.06
N GLY A 75 6.11 -11.39 10.03
CA GLY A 75 6.76 -11.05 11.30
C GLY A 75 8.22 -10.62 11.13
N ALA A 76 8.86 -11.06 10.05
CA ALA A 76 10.21 -10.65 9.67
C ALA A 76 10.24 -9.40 8.78
N GLY A 77 9.08 -8.78 8.47
CA GLY A 77 8.98 -7.64 7.56
C GLY A 77 9.34 -7.98 6.11
N SER A 78 9.24 -9.25 5.70
CA SER A 78 9.75 -9.71 4.41
C SER A 78 8.71 -10.47 3.59
N ALA A 79 8.86 -10.38 2.27
CA ALA A 79 8.10 -11.12 1.28
C ALA A 79 8.99 -12.07 0.46
N TYR A 80 10.17 -12.42 0.96
CA TYR A 80 11.15 -13.24 0.23
C TYR A 80 10.65 -14.66 -0.10
N HIS A 81 9.64 -15.15 0.62
CA HIS A 81 9.03 -16.47 0.40
C HIS A 81 8.15 -16.52 -0.86
N ILE A 82 7.80 -15.37 -1.46
CA ILE A 82 6.88 -15.31 -2.59
C ILE A 82 7.58 -15.79 -3.87
N ASP A 83 6.97 -16.78 -4.54
CA ASP A 83 7.38 -17.16 -5.90
C ASP A 83 6.78 -16.18 -6.92
N TRP A 84 7.59 -15.22 -7.34
CA TRP A 84 7.21 -14.19 -8.30
C TRP A 84 6.81 -14.75 -9.66
N SER A 85 7.25 -15.96 -10.04
CA SER A 85 6.84 -16.59 -11.29
C SER A 85 5.36 -16.97 -11.29
N GLN A 86 4.82 -17.34 -10.12
CA GLN A 86 3.43 -17.77 -9.92
C GLN A 86 2.47 -16.62 -9.61
N LEU A 87 3.00 -15.41 -9.36
CA LEU A 87 2.18 -14.26 -9.02
C LEU A 87 1.28 -13.86 -10.23
N PRO A 88 -0.03 -13.62 -10.02
CA PRO A 88 -0.96 -13.27 -11.09
C PRO A 88 -0.54 -12.01 -11.86
N THR A 89 -0.68 -12.05 -13.19
CA THR A 89 -0.30 -10.94 -14.08
C THR A 89 -0.96 -9.62 -13.71
N ILE A 90 -2.22 -9.63 -13.24
CA ILE A 90 -2.91 -8.41 -12.80
C ILE A 90 -2.18 -7.67 -11.67
N ILE A 91 -1.48 -8.38 -10.78
CA ILE A 91 -0.70 -7.75 -9.70
C ILE A 91 0.59 -7.16 -10.27
N LYS A 92 1.25 -7.90 -11.17
CA LYS A 92 2.47 -7.44 -11.84
C LYS A 92 2.20 -6.21 -12.69
N ASP A 93 1.13 -6.21 -13.48
CA ASP A 93 0.71 -5.11 -14.34
C ASP A 93 0.30 -3.89 -13.51
N ALA A 94 -0.41 -4.08 -12.39
CA ALA A 94 -0.77 -3.00 -11.50
C ALA A 94 0.45 -2.39 -10.80
N ALA A 95 1.38 -3.23 -10.33
CA ALA A 95 2.66 -2.76 -9.81
C ALA A 95 3.44 -2.00 -10.88
N ASP A 96 3.57 -2.57 -12.08
CA ASP A 96 4.23 -1.94 -13.24
C ASP A 96 3.52 -0.66 -13.68
N HIS A 97 2.24 -0.46 -13.37
CA HIS A 97 1.54 0.80 -13.60
C HIS A 97 1.91 1.86 -12.54
N LEU A 98 2.07 1.47 -11.28
CA LEU A 98 2.47 2.36 -10.18
C LEU A 98 3.97 2.72 -10.26
N THR A 99 4.80 1.76 -10.64
CA THR A 99 6.24 1.91 -10.91
C THR A 99 6.52 2.32 -12.34
N ALA A 100 5.47 2.57 -13.14
CA ALA A 100 5.61 2.71 -14.57
C ALA A 100 6.74 3.65 -14.95
N LYS A 101 7.67 3.04 -15.67
CA LYS A 101 8.84 3.56 -16.35
C LYS A 101 8.47 4.51 -17.51
N TYR A 102 7.43 5.34 -17.34
CA TYR A 102 7.12 6.42 -18.26
C TYR A 102 8.13 7.53 -18.04
N HIS A 103 9.30 7.39 -18.67
CA HIS A 103 10.30 8.46 -18.76
C HIS A 103 9.74 9.72 -19.44
N SER A 104 8.61 9.61 -20.15
CA SER A 104 7.95 10.76 -20.76
C SER A 104 6.43 10.57 -20.89
N LEU A 105 5.71 11.70 -20.82
CA LEU A 105 4.26 11.80 -21.01
C LEU A 105 3.80 11.37 -22.42
N ALA A 106 4.72 11.21 -23.38
CA ALA A 106 4.41 10.85 -24.76
C ALA A 106 4.08 9.36 -24.96
N THR A 107 4.44 8.51 -24.00
CA THR A 107 4.26 7.05 -24.12
C THR A 107 2.95 6.58 -23.48
N ILE A 108 2.35 7.43 -22.63
CA ILE A 108 0.99 7.23 -22.13
C ILE A 108 0.09 7.94 -23.12
N GLY A 109 -0.69 7.20 -23.91
CA GLY A 109 -1.77 7.82 -24.68
C GLY A 109 -2.57 8.70 -23.71
N THR A 110 -2.65 10.01 -24.01
CA THR A 110 -2.99 11.08 -23.07
C THR A 110 -4.04 10.63 -22.06
N PRO A 111 -3.68 10.28 -20.81
CA PRO A 111 -4.70 10.12 -19.80
C PRO A 111 -5.31 11.50 -19.59
N ALA A 112 -6.64 11.56 -19.50
CA ALA A 112 -7.32 12.78 -19.05
C ALA A 112 -6.62 13.26 -17.77
N PRO A 113 -6.37 14.57 -17.59
CA PRO A 113 -5.68 15.06 -16.41
C PRO A 113 -6.38 14.49 -15.19
N THR A 114 -5.71 13.55 -14.52
CA THR A 114 -6.18 12.95 -13.28
C THR A 114 -5.20 13.44 -12.24
N THR A 115 -5.52 14.60 -11.67
CA THR A 115 -4.86 15.11 -10.48
C THR A 115 -5.00 14.09 -9.33
N LEU A 116 -4.20 14.25 -8.27
CA LEU A 116 -4.39 13.44 -7.07
C LEU A 116 -5.85 13.55 -6.59
N ASP A 117 -6.44 14.74 -6.71
CA ASP A 117 -7.84 15.02 -6.37
C ASP A 117 -8.81 14.24 -7.28
N ASP A 118 -8.52 14.11 -8.57
CA ASP A 118 -9.36 13.34 -9.52
C ASP A 118 -9.32 11.82 -9.25
N LEU A 119 -8.18 11.28 -8.82
CA LEU A 119 -8.06 9.86 -8.44
C LEU A 119 -8.68 9.57 -7.07
N LEU A 120 -8.65 10.57 -6.21
CA LEU A 120 -9.07 10.44 -4.84
C LEU A 120 -10.56 10.76 -4.66
N GLY A 121 -11.19 11.48 -5.59
CA GLY A 121 -12.51 12.09 -5.41
C GLY A 121 -12.48 13.12 -4.29
N ASP A 122 -13.47 14.01 -4.22
CA ASP A 122 -13.68 14.88 -3.05
C ASP A 122 -13.94 14.01 -1.81
N VAL A 123 -12.87 13.58 -1.16
CA VAL A 123 -12.93 12.92 0.14
C VAL A 123 -12.81 14.05 1.12
N ALA A 124 -13.90 14.32 1.82
CA ALA A 124 -13.90 15.18 3.00
C ALA A 124 -12.63 14.90 3.80
N GLU A 125 -11.83 15.95 4.04
CA GLU A 125 -10.64 15.82 4.86
C GLU A 125 -11.04 15.10 6.15
N PRO A 126 -10.32 14.06 6.59
CA PRO A 126 -10.61 13.45 7.87
C PRO A 126 -10.51 14.55 8.93
N GLU A 127 -11.64 14.84 9.57
CA GLU A 127 -11.73 15.78 10.67
C GLU A 127 -10.81 15.30 11.79
N THR A 128 -9.59 15.86 11.82
CA THR A 128 -8.59 15.75 12.89
C THR A 128 -8.17 14.35 13.36
N ILE A 129 -6.85 14.20 13.54
CA ILE A 129 -6.18 12.96 14.00
C ILE A 129 -6.68 12.47 15.38
N ASP A 130 -7.36 13.31 16.16
CA ASP A 130 -7.85 12.98 17.51
C ASP A 130 -9.02 11.98 17.53
N ASP A 131 -9.85 11.91 16.49
CA ASP A 131 -11.08 11.08 16.51
C ASP A 131 -10.83 9.59 16.17
N LEU A 132 -9.68 9.27 15.56
CA LEU A 132 -9.27 7.90 15.24
C LEU A 132 -8.52 7.19 16.39
N LEU A 133 -8.15 7.95 17.43
CA LEU A 133 -7.57 7.43 18.68
C LEU A 133 -8.55 7.75 19.81
N GLY A 134 -9.64 6.97 19.90
CA GLY A 134 -10.64 7.13 20.94
C GLY A 134 -10.00 7.34 22.32
N GLY A 135 -10.16 8.56 22.85
CA GLY A 135 -9.83 8.95 24.21
C GLY A 135 -8.35 9.25 24.44
N SER A 136 -8.06 10.54 24.62
CA SER A 136 -6.81 11.03 25.19
C SER A 136 -6.54 10.36 26.56
N VAL A 137 -5.55 9.47 26.64
CA VAL A 137 -4.89 9.21 27.92
C VAL A 137 -3.89 10.34 28.12
N LYS A 138 -4.18 11.22 29.07
CA LYS A 138 -3.26 12.27 29.48
C LYS A 138 -2.08 11.63 30.21
N ILE A 139 -0.87 12.04 29.83
CA ILE A 139 0.39 11.54 30.43
C ILE A 139 0.56 12.01 31.89
N ASP A 140 -0.31 12.88 32.38
CA ASP A 140 -0.29 13.39 33.76
C ASP A 140 -0.92 12.42 34.80
N ASP A 141 -1.51 11.30 34.37
CA ASP A 141 -2.11 10.28 35.26
C ASP A 141 -1.16 9.10 35.57
N LEU A 142 0.14 9.24 35.29
CA LEU A 142 1.18 8.21 35.54
C LEU A 142 2.34 8.71 36.42
N LEU A 143 2.05 9.63 37.37
CA LEU A 143 2.90 9.94 38.51
C LEU A 143 2.10 9.98 39.82
#